data_AF-A0A832CSB9-F1
#
_entry.id   AF-A0A832CSB9-F1
#
_cell.length_a   1.000
_cell.length_b   1.000
_cell.length_c   1.000
_cell.angle_alpha   90.00
_cell.angle_beta   90.00
_cell.angle_gamma   90.00
#
_symmetry.space_group_name_H-M   'P 1'
#
loop_
_entity.id
_entity.type
_entity.pdbx_description
1 polymer ?
#
loop_
_entity_poly.entity_id
_entity_poly.type
_entity_poly.pdbx_seq_one_letter_code
_entity_poly.pdbx_strand_id
1 'polypeptide(L)'
;MVNKNKKPVFLLILTFIALIILSISTFLVVFTYIREPYTTLEKTLYSYTKDSRFLIRFILKPNQVYDSPMLSAEDNIPIYLNLVNSIVLDYRYLINNLKTSGNLHVVVFLQHPDGWSKKYLENRINFSDIALHKVELSIHDIIDYMENICKQIGVKLSVFNISITSYVMSKVYLGSNEYPDSLTHTVTLILDLIRNRVSVTGPLTQSLVVEEKTKLYIAQTLFGLSIENLRITSAFLLAIGGILIGVSAFVWFRFPDKDPVKEFESKYQSIIVSASRIPSLSGKNVIYLTKLEEIIKISRLLEKPIIKYIERDNNQNRILYTVLDKESVYFFAVPTTIE
;
A
#
# COMPACT_ATOMS: atom_id res chain seq x y z
N MET A 1 -17.52 -24.77 49.20
CA MET A 1 -18.75 -23.95 49.14
C MET A 1 -18.49 -22.74 48.23
N VAL A 2 -18.86 -22.82 46.95
CA VAL A 2 -18.87 -21.64 46.07
C VAL A 2 -20.14 -20.88 46.37
N ASN A 3 -20.00 -19.66 46.89
CA ASN A 3 -21.09 -18.78 47.28
C ASN A 3 -21.96 -18.47 46.04
N LYS A 4 -23.12 -19.12 45.91
CA LYS A 4 -23.99 -19.07 44.72
C LYS A 4 -24.40 -17.63 44.34
N ASN A 5 -24.46 -16.72 45.32
CA ASN A 5 -24.82 -15.31 45.09
C ASN A 5 -23.70 -14.44 44.48
N LYS A 6 -22.46 -14.92 44.37
CA LYS A 6 -21.34 -14.12 43.79
C LYS A 6 -21.11 -14.35 42.28
N LYS A 7 -21.72 -15.40 41.70
CA LYS A 7 -21.59 -15.74 40.28
C LYS A 7 -22.18 -14.70 39.32
N PRO A 8 -23.37 -14.11 39.56
CA PRO A 8 -23.93 -13.13 38.63
C PRO A 8 -23.15 -11.82 38.64
N VAL A 9 -22.65 -11.39 39.81
CA VAL A 9 -21.86 -10.15 39.94
C VAL A 9 -20.50 -10.28 39.25
N PHE A 10 -19.82 -11.43 39.39
CA PHE A 10 -18.53 -11.67 38.73
C PHE A 10 -18.67 -11.70 37.20
N LEU A 11 -19.71 -12.36 36.68
CA LEU A 11 -19.97 -12.38 35.23
C LEU A 11 -20.29 -10.99 34.69
N LEU A 12 -21.03 -10.18 35.44
CA LEU A 12 -21.35 -8.79 35.08
C LEU A 12 -20.10 -7.90 35.05
N ILE A 13 -19.19 -8.07 36.00
CA ILE A 13 -17.90 -7.36 35.99
C ILE A 13 -17.05 -7.79 34.78
N LEU A 14 -17.02 -9.09 34.48
CA LEU A 14 -16.26 -9.63 33.36
C LEU A 14 -16.79 -9.11 32.01
N THR A 15 -18.11 -9.07 31.81
CA THR A 15 -18.71 -8.52 30.60
C THR A 15 -18.45 -7.03 30.47
N PHE A 16 -18.51 -6.28 31.58
CA PHE A 16 -18.20 -4.85 31.58
C PHE A 16 -16.75 -4.57 31.17
N ILE A 17 -15.79 -5.33 31.72
CA ILE A 17 -14.37 -5.24 31.33
C ILE A 17 -14.20 -5.60 29.85
N ALA A 18 -14.86 -6.66 29.38
CA ALA A 18 -14.78 -7.07 27.97
C ALA A 18 -15.30 -5.99 27.02
N LEU A 19 -16.41 -5.31 27.37
CA LEU A 19 -16.96 -4.20 26.61
C LEU A 19 -15.99 -3.00 26.54
N ILE A 20 -15.32 -2.66 27.64
CA ILE A 20 -14.31 -1.60 27.65
C ILE A 20 -13.15 -1.95 26.72
N ILE A 21 -12.62 -3.17 26.84
CA ILE A 21 -11.52 -3.65 25.99
C ILE A 21 -11.92 -3.59 24.51
N LEU A 22 -13.11 -4.09 24.16
CA LEU A 22 -13.60 -4.05 22.78
C LEU A 22 -13.80 -2.63 22.26
N SER A 23 -14.30 -1.71 23.08
CA SER A 23 -14.50 -0.31 22.69
C SER A 23 -13.16 0.37 22.37
N ILE A 24 -12.17 0.25 23.27
CA ILE A 24 -10.83 0.78 23.08
C ILE A 24 -10.17 0.15 21.85
N SER A 25 -10.32 -1.16 21.70
CA SER A 25 -9.69 -1.90 20.60
C SER A 25 -10.28 -1.54 19.25
N THR A 26 -11.61 -1.42 19.17
CA THR A 26 -12.31 -0.99 17.95
C THR A 26 -11.89 0.43 17.57
N PHE A 27 -11.80 1.34 18.54
CA PHE A 27 -11.29 2.68 18.32
C PHE A 27 -9.86 2.67 17.74
N LEU A 28 -8.96 1.89 18.33
CA LEU A 28 -7.57 1.78 17.85
C LEU A 28 -7.48 1.16 16.44
N VAL A 29 -8.26 0.12 16.12
CA VAL A 29 -8.32 -0.46 14.77
C VAL A 29 -8.75 0.60 13.76
N VAL A 30 -9.85 1.31 14.02
CA VAL A 30 -10.36 2.34 13.10
C VAL A 30 -9.28 3.40 12.84
N PHE A 31 -8.67 3.93 13.90
CA PHE A 31 -7.66 5.00 13.76
C PHE A 31 -6.35 4.53 13.11
N THR A 32 -5.96 3.28 13.28
CA THR A 32 -4.70 2.74 12.74
C THR A 32 -4.84 2.19 11.32
N TYR A 33 -6.02 1.77 10.90
CA TYR A 33 -6.28 1.27 9.55
C TYR A 33 -6.63 2.39 8.56
N ILE A 34 -7.13 3.54 9.02
CA ILE A 34 -7.32 4.73 8.17
C ILE A 34 -5.97 5.34 7.73
N ARG A 35 -4.89 5.09 8.49
CA ARG A 35 -3.56 5.64 8.22
C ARG A 35 -2.65 4.59 7.64
N GLU A 36 -1.83 4.95 6.66
CA GLU A 36 -0.79 4.06 6.15
C GLU A 36 0.31 3.83 7.21
N PRO A 37 0.84 2.61 7.33
CA PRO A 37 1.87 2.31 8.34
C PRO A 37 3.21 2.97 8.03
N TYR A 38 3.42 3.38 6.78
CA TYR A 38 4.66 3.96 6.30
C TYR A 38 4.38 5.19 5.42
N THR A 39 5.29 6.15 5.43
CA THR A 39 5.38 7.17 4.37
C THR A 39 6.58 6.85 3.49
N THR A 40 6.36 6.90 2.18
CA THR A 40 7.44 6.77 1.20
C THR A 40 8.08 8.13 0.97
N LEU A 41 9.37 8.25 1.27
CA LEU A 41 10.21 9.35 0.81
C LEU A 41 11.10 8.87 -0.32
N GLU A 42 11.20 9.68 -1.37
CA GLU A 42 12.20 9.45 -2.42
C GLU A 42 13.52 10.09 -2.00
N LYS A 43 14.59 9.29 -2.03
CA LYS A 43 15.96 9.78 -1.83
C LYS A 43 16.76 9.53 -3.10
N THR A 44 17.36 10.58 -3.65
CA THR A 44 18.29 10.45 -4.77
C THR A 44 19.55 9.73 -4.31
N LEU A 45 19.88 8.61 -4.96
CA LEU A 45 21.09 7.83 -4.71
C LEU A 45 22.30 8.50 -5.37
N TYR A 46 22.12 8.89 -6.64
CA TYR A 46 23.12 9.63 -7.41
C TYR A 46 22.43 10.46 -8.48
N SER A 47 23.08 11.57 -8.86
CA SER A 47 22.68 12.45 -9.95
C SER A 47 23.92 12.91 -10.69
N TYR A 48 23.88 12.89 -12.02
CA TYR A 48 24.95 13.43 -12.86
C TYR A 48 24.41 13.99 -14.17
N THR A 49 25.20 14.87 -14.78
CA THR A 49 24.83 15.55 -16.03
C THR A 49 25.73 15.08 -17.16
N LYS A 50 25.11 14.65 -18.25
CA LYS A 50 25.76 14.36 -19.53
C LYS A 50 25.69 15.60 -20.40
N ASP A 51 26.81 15.99 -20.97
CA ASP A 51 26.87 17.07 -21.94
C ASP A 51 27.42 16.57 -23.26
N SER A 52 26.69 16.82 -24.33
CA SER A 52 27.06 16.50 -25.69
C SER A 52 26.92 17.74 -26.58
N ARG A 53 27.94 18.02 -27.38
CA ARG A 53 27.98 19.20 -28.24
C ARG A 53 28.57 18.87 -29.60
N PHE A 54 27.88 19.31 -30.64
CA PHE A 54 28.39 19.45 -31.98
C PHE A 54 28.77 20.90 -32.23
N LEU A 55 30.00 21.11 -32.68
CA LEU A 55 30.47 22.38 -33.20
C LEU A 55 30.71 22.21 -34.70
N ILE A 56 29.89 22.87 -35.50
CA ILE A 56 29.87 22.73 -36.95
C ILE A 56 30.41 24.01 -37.57
N ARG A 57 31.45 23.85 -38.39
CA ARG A 57 32.17 24.95 -39.02
C ARG A 57 32.22 24.73 -40.53
N PHE A 58 31.85 25.74 -41.29
CA PHE A 58 31.87 25.71 -42.76
C PHE A 58 33.14 26.41 -43.22
N ILE A 59 34.05 25.67 -43.86
CA ILE A 59 35.25 26.24 -44.48
C ILE A 59 34.88 26.72 -45.87
N LEU A 60 35.10 28.00 -46.13
CA LEU A 60 34.69 28.66 -47.36
C LEU A 60 35.85 28.80 -48.34
N LYS A 61 35.51 28.79 -49.63
CA LYS A 61 36.38 29.27 -50.71
C LYS A 61 36.54 30.79 -50.58
N PRO A 62 37.66 31.37 -51.08
CA PRO A 62 37.81 32.83 -51.14
C PRO A 62 36.60 33.48 -51.80
N ASN A 63 35.98 34.44 -51.11
CA ASN A 63 34.74 35.07 -51.57
C ASN A 63 34.62 36.50 -51.03
N GLN A 64 33.71 37.28 -51.62
CA GLN A 64 33.42 38.66 -51.22
C GLN A 64 32.14 38.78 -50.39
N VAL A 65 31.43 37.67 -50.14
CA VAL A 65 30.13 37.66 -49.46
C VAL A 65 30.32 37.65 -47.94
N TYR A 66 31.34 36.95 -47.46
CA TYR A 66 31.67 36.83 -46.05
C TYR A 66 33.08 37.35 -45.78
N ASP A 67 33.24 38.06 -44.67
CA ASP A 67 34.54 38.59 -44.24
C ASP A 67 35.45 37.52 -43.61
N SER A 68 34.88 36.37 -43.25
CA SER A 68 35.60 35.25 -42.63
C SER A 68 35.73 34.06 -43.59
N PRO A 69 36.89 33.39 -43.64
CA PRO A 69 37.06 32.14 -44.40
C PRO A 69 36.33 30.95 -43.75
N MET A 70 35.78 31.14 -42.54
CA MET A 70 35.10 30.08 -41.80
C MET A 70 33.87 30.63 -41.08
N LEU A 71 32.74 29.96 -41.22
CA LEU A 71 31.49 30.31 -40.54
C LEU A 71 31.08 29.24 -39.53
N SER A 72 30.47 29.64 -38.42
CA SER A 72 29.86 28.71 -37.47
C SER A 72 28.40 28.49 -37.79
N ALA A 73 27.88 27.27 -37.55
CA ALA A 73 26.44 27.03 -37.59
C ALA A 73 25.65 27.86 -36.55
N GLU A 74 26.32 28.32 -35.48
CA GLU A 74 25.71 29.12 -34.42
C GLU A 74 25.50 30.60 -34.82
N ASP A 75 26.16 31.08 -35.89
CA ASP A 75 26.11 32.48 -36.31
C ASP A 75 24.74 32.87 -36.92
N ASN A 76 23.88 31.89 -37.20
CA ASN A 76 22.52 32.06 -37.75
C ASN A 76 22.42 32.94 -39.00
N ILE A 77 23.48 32.95 -39.81
CA ILE A 77 23.54 33.61 -41.12
C ILE A 77 23.27 32.59 -42.24
N PRO A 78 22.71 33.02 -43.38
CA PRO A 78 22.53 32.13 -44.52
C PRO A 78 23.90 31.67 -45.04
N ILE A 79 24.08 30.37 -45.29
CA ILE A 79 25.31 29.77 -45.83
C ILE A 79 25.07 29.30 -47.26
N TYR A 80 25.80 29.88 -48.21
CA TYR A 80 25.67 29.53 -49.63
C TYR A 80 26.52 28.31 -49.99
N LEU A 81 25.88 27.25 -50.51
CA LEU A 81 26.49 25.94 -50.76
C LEU A 81 27.72 26.02 -51.68
N ASN A 82 27.65 26.77 -52.79
CA ASN A 82 28.75 26.92 -53.75
C ASN A 82 30.04 27.50 -53.14
N LEU A 83 29.91 28.28 -52.07
CA LEU A 83 31.05 28.89 -51.37
C LEU A 83 31.66 27.93 -50.34
N VAL A 84 30.93 26.90 -49.90
CA VAL A 84 31.44 25.91 -48.94
C VAL A 84 32.37 24.94 -49.66
N ASN A 85 33.60 24.79 -49.14
CA ASN A 85 34.55 23.80 -49.60
C ASN A 85 34.41 22.50 -48.80
N SER A 86 34.48 22.62 -47.47
CA SER A 86 34.33 21.50 -46.54
C SER A 86 33.56 21.92 -45.29
N ILE A 87 32.99 20.93 -44.61
CA ILE A 87 32.32 21.09 -43.32
C ILE A 87 33.14 20.35 -42.28
N VAL A 88 33.62 21.07 -41.28
CA VAL A 88 34.32 20.52 -40.13
C VAL A 88 33.33 20.36 -38.99
N LEU A 89 33.21 19.13 -38.51
CA LEU A 89 32.39 18.72 -37.38
C LEU A 89 33.29 18.34 -36.22
N ASP A 90 33.23 19.09 -35.13
CA ASP A 90 33.86 18.73 -33.86
C ASP A 90 32.77 18.27 -32.88
N TYR A 91 32.85 17.02 -32.45
CA TYR A 91 31.97 16.45 -31.44
C TYR A 91 32.69 16.34 -30.10
N ARG A 92 32.00 16.73 -29.04
CA ARG A 92 32.45 16.58 -27.66
C ARG A 92 31.35 15.93 -26.82
N TYR A 93 31.73 14.93 -26.05
CA TYR A 93 30.88 14.34 -25.01
C TYR A 93 31.66 14.23 -23.70
N LEU A 94 31.01 14.55 -22.59
CA LEU A 94 31.53 14.35 -21.24
C LEU A 94 30.40 14.15 -20.24
N ILE A 95 30.74 13.58 -19.09
CA ILE A 95 29.88 13.56 -17.92
C ILE A 95 30.54 14.41 -16.83
N ASN A 96 29.79 15.35 -16.28
CA ASN A 96 30.33 16.27 -15.29
C ASN A 96 30.66 15.55 -13.98
N ASN A 97 31.85 15.82 -13.44
CA ASN A 97 32.33 15.40 -12.12
C ASN A 97 32.40 13.88 -11.89
N LEU A 98 32.39 13.07 -12.95
CA LEU A 98 32.52 11.62 -12.84
C LEU A 98 33.56 11.09 -13.81
N LYS A 99 34.29 10.07 -13.35
CA LYS A 99 35.16 9.30 -14.23
C LYS A 99 34.28 8.49 -15.18
N THR A 100 34.64 8.46 -16.45
CA THR A 100 33.91 7.68 -17.46
C THR A 100 34.85 6.95 -18.39
N SER A 101 34.40 5.85 -18.97
CA SER A 101 35.11 5.20 -20.07
C SER A 101 34.10 4.58 -21.02
N GLY A 102 34.43 4.50 -22.30
CA GLY A 102 33.44 3.99 -23.25
C GLY A 102 33.88 4.04 -24.70
N ASN A 103 32.90 3.83 -25.57
CA ASN A 103 33.02 3.94 -27.01
C ASN A 103 32.08 5.02 -27.54
N LEU A 104 32.64 5.93 -28.33
CA LEU A 104 31.93 6.86 -29.17
C LEU A 104 31.85 6.28 -30.57
N HIS A 105 30.65 6.14 -31.08
CA HIS A 105 30.36 5.69 -32.43
C HIS A 105 29.67 6.82 -33.20
N VAL A 106 30.36 7.40 -34.19
CA VAL A 106 29.82 8.47 -35.04
C VAL A 106 29.55 7.92 -36.43
N VAL A 107 28.32 8.09 -36.89
CA VAL A 107 27.86 7.63 -38.21
C VAL A 107 27.27 8.81 -38.98
N VAL A 108 27.68 8.93 -40.24
CA VAL A 108 27.15 9.92 -41.17
C VAL A 108 26.36 9.20 -42.25
N PHE A 109 25.09 9.57 -42.40
CA PHE A 109 24.19 9.07 -43.42
C PHE A 109 23.84 10.19 -44.40
N LEU A 110 23.84 9.85 -45.68
CA LEU A 110 23.27 10.68 -46.73
C LEU A 110 21.86 10.16 -47.01
N GLN A 111 20.86 11.03 -46.86
CA GLN A 111 19.46 10.68 -46.93
C GLN A 111 18.80 11.45 -48.07
N HIS A 112 18.19 10.72 -48.99
CA HIS A 112 17.41 11.30 -50.06
C HIS A 112 15.97 11.55 -49.60
N PRO A 113 15.28 12.61 -50.10
CA PRO A 113 13.89 12.90 -49.75
C PRO A 113 12.91 11.75 -50.01
N ASP A 114 13.21 10.91 -51.01
CA ASP A 114 12.40 9.73 -51.35
C ASP A 114 12.50 8.58 -50.32
N GLY A 115 13.28 8.76 -49.25
CA GLY A 115 13.29 7.88 -48.08
C GLY A 115 14.43 6.87 -48.02
N TRP A 116 15.25 6.74 -49.07
CA TRP A 116 16.46 5.91 -48.98
C TRP A 116 17.59 6.65 -48.28
N SER A 117 18.46 5.90 -47.60
CA SER A 117 19.64 6.43 -46.94
C SER A 117 20.86 5.54 -47.18
N LYS A 118 22.04 6.15 -47.24
CA LYS A 118 23.31 5.46 -47.43
C LYS A 118 24.31 5.93 -46.38
N LYS A 119 24.93 4.97 -45.70
CA LYS A 119 26.04 5.25 -44.78
C LYS A 119 27.25 5.73 -45.59
N TYR A 120 27.72 6.94 -45.30
CA TYR A 120 28.85 7.56 -45.97
C TYR A 120 30.14 7.39 -45.16
N LEU A 121 30.05 7.57 -43.83
CA LEU A 121 31.19 7.46 -42.94
C LEU A 121 30.77 6.84 -41.61
N GLU A 122 31.67 6.03 -41.03
CA GLU A 122 31.51 5.41 -39.71
C GLU A 122 32.85 5.44 -38.99
N ASN A 123 32.87 5.99 -37.77
CA ASN A 123 34.05 6.07 -36.93
C ASN A 123 33.72 5.57 -35.53
N ARG A 124 34.65 4.82 -34.92
CA ARG A 124 34.54 4.32 -33.55
C ARG A 124 35.79 4.68 -32.77
N ILE A 125 35.60 5.30 -31.61
CA ILE A 125 36.68 5.82 -30.78
C ILE A 125 36.44 5.39 -29.36
N ASN A 126 37.44 4.79 -28.74
CA ASN A 126 37.41 4.56 -27.30
C ASN A 126 37.87 5.82 -26.58
N PHE A 127 37.24 6.15 -25.46
CA PHE A 127 37.59 7.32 -24.66
C PHE A 127 37.65 7.00 -23.17
N SER A 128 38.42 7.83 -22.46
CA SER A 128 38.40 7.95 -21.00
C SER A 128 38.07 9.40 -20.68
N ASP A 129 37.05 9.60 -19.84
CA ASP A 129 36.53 10.86 -19.30
C ASP A 129 35.85 11.79 -20.31
N ILE A 130 36.49 12.07 -21.44
CA ILE A 130 35.95 12.95 -22.48
C ILE A 130 36.11 12.27 -23.84
N ALA A 131 35.01 12.18 -24.59
CA ALA A 131 35.06 11.78 -25.99
C ALA A 131 35.18 13.03 -26.87
N LEU A 132 36.24 13.10 -27.65
CA LEU A 132 36.45 14.13 -28.66
C LEU A 132 36.59 13.45 -30.02
N HIS A 133 35.86 13.96 -31.02
CA HIS A 133 36.01 13.48 -32.38
C HIS A 133 35.89 14.63 -33.37
N LYS A 134 36.74 14.62 -34.40
CA LYS A 134 36.71 15.60 -35.48
C LYS A 134 36.53 14.88 -36.81
N VAL A 135 35.56 15.32 -37.60
CA VAL A 135 35.32 14.84 -38.96
C VAL A 135 35.33 16.03 -39.90
N GLU A 136 36.01 15.89 -41.03
CA GLU A 136 35.91 16.84 -42.14
C GLU A 136 35.17 16.18 -43.29
N LEU A 137 34.14 16.86 -43.79
CA LEU A 137 33.28 16.42 -44.86
C LEU A 137 33.50 17.31 -46.07
N SER A 138 34.03 16.76 -47.15
CA SER A 138 34.15 17.45 -48.44
C SER A 138 32.77 17.57 -49.08
N ILE A 139 32.33 18.79 -49.35
CA ILE A 139 31.00 19.02 -49.93
C ILE A 139 30.94 18.55 -51.38
N HIS A 140 32.04 18.75 -52.12
CA HIS A 140 32.14 18.29 -53.50
C HIS A 140 31.98 16.77 -53.60
N ASP A 141 32.73 16.02 -52.79
CA ASP A 141 32.70 14.55 -52.82
C ASP A 141 31.34 14.00 -52.42
N ILE A 142 30.66 14.64 -51.47
CA ILE A 142 29.32 14.25 -51.03
C ILE A 142 28.28 14.50 -52.12
N ILE A 143 28.31 15.67 -52.77
CA ILE A 143 27.40 16.00 -53.87
C ILE A 143 27.63 15.03 -55.02
N ASP A 144 28.88 14.82 -55.45
CA ASP A 144 29.22 13.91 -56.54
C ASP A 144 28.77 12.48 -56.25
N TYR A 145 28.94 12.02 -55.00
CA TYR A 145 28.47 10.70 -54.56
C TYR A 145 26.95 10.58 -54.65
N MET A 146 26.22 11.58 -54.15
CA MET A 146 24.76 11.61 -54.20
C MET A 146 24.23 11.70 -55.64
N GLU A 147 24.86 12.51 -56.49
CA GLU A 147 24.50 12.61 -57.90
C GLU A 147 24.68 11.27 -58.62
N ASN A 148 25.77 10.55 -58.34
CA ASN A 148 26.00 9.24 -58.91
C ASN A 148 24.95 8.22 -58.48
N ILE A 149 24.52 8.23 -57.21
CA ILE A 149 23.42 7.37 -56.76
C ILE A 149 22.11 7.77 -57.45
N CYS A 150 21.78 9.06 -57.46
CA CYS A 150 20.58 9.60 -58.11
C CYS A 150 20.52 9.21 -59.60
N LYS A 151 21.65 9.26 -60.33
CA LYS A 151 21.76 8.79 -61.72
C LYS A 151 21.44 7.30 -61.85
N GLN A 152 21.89 6.45 -60.92
CA GLN A 152 21.61 5.00 -60.96
C GLN A 152 20.12 4.68 -60.78
N ILE A 153 19.41 5.47 -59.97
CA ILE A 153 17.97 5.30 -59.70
C ILE A 153 17.08 6.12 -60.64
N GLY A 154 17.66 6.88 -61.59
CA GLY A 154 16.93 7.70 -62.54
C GLY A 154 16.23 8.92 -61.92
N VAL A 155 16.72 9.41 -60.79
CA VAL A 155 16.16 10.58 -60.08
C VAL A 155 17.13 11.77 -60.18
N LYS A 156 16.61 13.00 -60.16
CA LYS A 156 17.42 14.21 -60.13
C LYS A 156 17.70 14.64 -58.69
N LEU A 157 18.98 14.85 -58.36
CA LEU A 157 19.36 15.40 -57.07
C LEU A 157 18.95 16.87 -56.98
N SER A 158 18.18 17.22 -55.95
CA SER A 158 17.66 18.58 -55.73
C SER A 158 17.92 19.06 -54.30
N VAL A 159 17.59 18.20 -53.33
CA VAL A 159 17.85 18.41 -51.92
C VAL A 159 18.16 17.06 -51.28
N PHE A 160 19.02 17.04 -50.28
CA PHE A 160 19.28 15.84 -49.48
C PHE A 160 19.80 16.24 -48.10
N ASN A 161 19.72 15.30 -47.17
CA ASN A 161 20.15 15.51 -45.79
C ASN A 161 21.43 14.73 -45.50
N ILE A 162 22.38 15.37 -44.82
CA ILE A 162 23.50 14.70 -44.16
C ILE A 162 23.13 14.57 -42.69
N SER A 163 22.69 13.39 -42.29
CA SER A 163 22.37 13.08 -40.89
C SER A 163 23.61 12.55 -40.20
N ILE A 164 24.02 13.22 -39.13
CA ILE A 164 25.20 12.89 -38.34
C ILE A 164 24.71 12.46 -36.97
N THR A 165 24.91 11.18 -36.65
CA THR A 165 24.49 10.64 -35.36
C THR A 165 25.71 10.15 -34.58
N SER A 166 25.82 10.64 -33.36
CA SER A 166 26.74 10.12 -32.34
C SER A 166 25.97 9.20 -31.40
N TYR A 167 26.50 8.01 -31.21
CA TYR A 167 26.05 7.03 -30.23
C TYR A 167 27.18 6.82 -29.23
N VAL A 168 26.97 7.19 -27.98
CA VAL A 168 27.91 6.96 -26.89
C VAL A 168 27.41 5.78 -26.07
N MET A 169 28.27 4.80 -25.88
CA MET A 169 28.10 3.72 -24.91
C MET A 169 29.23 3.85 -23.89
N SER A 170 28.87 4.16 -22.65
CA SER A 170 29.85 4.47 -21.60
C SER A 170 29.55 3.71 -20.31
N LYS A 171 30.57 3.65 -19.47
CA LYS A 171 30.50 3.22 -18.08
C LYS A 171 30.82 4.42 -17.22
N VAL A 172 29.94 4.70 -16.27
CA VAL A 172 30.08 5.77 -15.30
C VAL A 172 30.54 5.17 -13.98
N TYR A 173 31.60 5.75 -13.42
CA TYR A 173 32.20 5.27 -12.18
C TYR A 173 31.71 6.13 -11.01
N LEU A 174 30.88 5.55 -10.15
CA LEU A 174 30.38 6.16 -8.92
C LEU A 174 31.02 5.44 -7.72
N GLY A 175 32.11 6.01 -7.20
CA GLY A 175 32.93 5.33 -6.21
C GLY A 175 33.60 4.08 -6.81
N SER A 176 33.34 2.91 -6.22
CA SER A 176 33.85 1.61 -6.71
C SER A 176 32.92 0.94 -7.74
N ASN A 177 31.73 1.48 -7.96
CA ASN A 177 30.70 0.83 -8.78
C ASN A 177 30.70 1.38 -10.22
N GLU A 178 30.46 0.49 -11.17
CA GLU A 178 30.29 0.82 -12.59
C GLU A 178 28.82 0.77 -12.97
N TYR A 179 28.32 1.83 -13.61
CA TYR A 179 26.96 1.89 -14.14
C TYR A 179 27.00 2.06 -15.66
N PRO A 180 26.29 1.21 -16.43
CA PRO A 180 26.21 1.36 -17.88
C PRO A 180 25.37 2.59 -18.23
N ASP A 181 25.80 3.31 -19.26
CA ASP A 181 25.17 4.54 -19.68
C ASP A 181 25.24 4.69 -21.20
N SER A 182 24.21 5.30 -21.80
CA SER A 182 24.23 5.69 -23.20
C SER A 182 23.65 7.07 -23.45
N LEU A 183 24.09 7.66 -24.57
CA LEU A 183 23.51 8.88 -25.13
C LEU A 183 23.54 8.79 -26.66
N THR A 184 22.44 9.18 -27.29
CA THR A 184 22.36 9.39 -28.75
C THR A 184 22.11 10.86 -29.02
N HIS A 185 22.94 11.47 -29.87
CA HIS A 185 22.80 12.87 -30.26
C HIS A 185 22.97 12.99 -31.78
N THR A 186 21.95 13.54 -32.44
CA THR A 186 21.86 13.66 -33.90
C THR A 186 21.70 15.11 -34.32
N VAL A 187 22.47 15.52 -35.33
CA VAL A 187 22.31 16.78 -36.05
C VAL A 187 22.20 16.49 -37.55
N THR A 188 21.42 17.30 -38.25
CA THR A 188 21.18 17.11 -39.69
C THR A 188 21.51 18.38 -40.46
N LEU A 189 22.36 18.25 -41.48
CA LEU A 189 22.63 19.30 -42.46
C LEU A 189 21.74 19.08 -43.67
N ILE A 190 20.99 20.10 -44.07
CA ILE A 190 20.14 20.06 -45.26
C ILE A 190 20.87 20.80 -46.37
N LEU A 191 21.18 20.09 -47.47
CA LEU A 191 21.81 20.66 -48.64
C LEU A 191 20.75 20.85 -49.72
N ASP A 192 20.41 22.11 -49.98
CA ASP A 192 19.46 22.51 -51.03
C ASP A 192 20.25 23.04 -52.23
N LEU A 193 20.37 22.21 -53.26
CA LEU A 193 21.13 22.51 -54.47
C LEU A 193 20.39 23.53 -55.35
N ILE A 194 19.05 23.52 -55.32
CA ILE A 194 18.24 24.46 -56.11
C ILE A 194 18.37 25.87 -55.54
N ARG A 195 18.30 26.01 -54.22
CA ARG A 195 18.42 27.31 -53.54
C ARG A 195 19.86 27.70 -53.23
N ASN A 196 20.83 26.83 -53.55
CA ASN A 196 22.26 27.01 -53.26
C ASN A 196 22.50 27.32 -51.78
N ARG A 197 21.92 26.52 -50.87
CA ARG A 197 21.97 26.77 -49.42
C ARG A 197 22.29 25.51 -48.62
N VAL A 198 22.96 25.74 -47.49
CA VAL A 198 23.12 24.74 -46.43
C VAL A 198 22.44 25.27 -45.18
N SER A 199 21.64 24.43 -44.54
CA SER A 199 21.06 24.73 -43.23
C SER A 199 21.33 23.59 -42.25
N VAL A 200 21.37 23.93 -40.96
CA VAL A 200 21.56 22.97 -39.88
C VAL A 200 20.26 22.85 -39.11
N THR A 201 19.85 21.62 -38.83
CA THR A 201 18.65 21.30 -38.05
C THR A 201 18.99 20.30 -36.96
N GLY A 202 18.32 20.43 -35.81
CA GLY A 202 18.60 19.65 -34.61
C GLY A 202 19.38 20.45 -33.56
N PRO A 203 19.41 19.96 -32.31
CA PRO A 203 20.14 20.62 -31.23
C PRO A 203 21.64 20.51 -31.47
N LEU A 204 22.38 21.63 -31.42
CA LEU A 204 23.86 21.58 -31.44
C LEU A 204 24.43 21.20 -30.07
N THR A 205 23.67 21.41 -29.00
CA THR A 205 24.04 21.05 -27.63
C THR A 205 22.89 20.30 -26.98
N GLN A 206 23.21 19.20 -26.31
CA GLN A 206 22.28 18.38 -25.54
C GLN A 206 22.87 18.16 -24.15
N SER A 207 22.16 18.58 -23.12
CA SER A 207 22.48 18.33 -21.72
C SER A 207 21.36 17.50 -21.09
N LEU A 208 21.71 16.39 -20.45
CA LEU A 208 20.76 15.48 -19.82
C LEU A 208 21.18 15.17 -18.39
N VAL A 209 20.28 15.42 -17.44
CA VAL A 209 20.46 15.02 -16.04
C VAL A 209 19.92 13.61 -15.86
N VAL A 210 20.74 12.71 -15.33
CA VAL A 210 20.36 11.36 -14.94
C VAL A 210 20.30 11.30 -13.42
N GLU A 211 19.17 10.84 -12.90
CA GLU A 211 18.95 10.67 -11.47
C GLU A 211 18.42 9.27 -11.20
N GLU A 212 19.06 8.57 -10.25
CA GLU A 212 18.52 7.33 -9.71
C GLU A 212 17.97 7.60 -8.31
N LYS A 213 16.71 7.22 -8.09
CA LYS A 213 16.00 7.44 -6.83
C LYS A 213 15.65 6.11 -6.17
N THR A 214 15.83 6.06 -4.85
CA THR A 214 15.36 4.94 -4.02
C THR A 214 14.22 5.38 -3.11
N LYS A 215 13.31 4.46 -2.81
CA LYS A 215 12.21 4.69 -1.87
C LYS A 215 12.65 4.29 -0.47
N LEU A 216 12.59 5.24 0.45
CA LEU A 216 12.74 4.99 1.88
C LEU A 216 11.36 4.92 2.52
N TYR A 217 11.14 3.89 3.31
CA TYR A 217 9.92 3.69 4.07
C TYR A 217 10.16 4.16 5.51
N ILE A 218 9.48 5.24 5.90
CA ILE A 218 9.55 5.76 7.27
C ILE A 218 8.30 5.31 7.99
N ALA A 219 8.48 4.58 9.10
CA ALA A 219 7.38 4.15 9.94
C ALA A 219 6.63 5.36 10.51
N GLN A 220 5.33 5.41 10.29
CA GLN A 220 4.50 6.42 10.93
C GLN A 220 4.22 6.03 12.39
N THR A 221 4.19 7.04 13.25
CA THR A 221 3.90 6.87 14.67
C THR A 221 2.58 7.54 15.07
N LEU A 222 1.81 6.87 15.92
CA LEU A 222 0.63 7.42 16.60
C LEU A 222 0.84 7.19 18.10
N PHE A 223 0.68 8.23 18.93
CA PHE A 223 0.93 8.17 20.37
C PHE A 223 2.33 7.63 20.75
N GLY A 224 3.36 7.90 19.92
CA GLY A 224 4.73 7.45 20.14
C GLY A 224 5.00 5.97 19.80
N LEU A 225 3.99 5.23 19.31
CA LEU A 225 4.12 3.85 18.85
C LEU A 225 3.98 3.78 17.34
N SER A 226 4.66 2.83 16.69
CA SER A 226 4.46 2.61 15.25
C SER A 226 3.02 2.16 14.99
N ILE A 227 2.45 2.64 13.88
CA ILE A 227 1.08 2.27 13.49
C ILE A 227 0.96 0.76 13.31
N GLU A 228 2.00 0.09 12.83
CA GLU A 228 2.03 -1.37 12.72
C GLU A 228 1.93 -2.06 14.08
N ASN A 229 2.68 -1.60 15.09
CA ASN A 229 2.60 -2.15 16.45
C ASN A 229 1.21 -1.92 17.06
N LEU A 230 0.59 -0.77 16.80
CA LEU A 230 -0.76 -0.47 17.26
C LEU A 230 -1.81 -1.36 16.57
N ARG A 231 -1.66 -1.65 15.28
CA ARG A 231 -2.53 -2.60 14.58
C ARG A 231 -2.47 -3.98 15.23
N ILE A 232 -1.26 -4.50 15.48
CA ILE A 232 -1.06 -5.79 16.15
C ILE A 232 -1.69 -5.79 17.55
N THR A 233 -1.42 -4.74 18.34
CA THR A 233 -1.96 -4.60 19.69
C THR A 233 -3.49 -4.55 19.69
N SER A 234 -4.08 -3.80 18.76
CA SER A 234 -5.54 -3.70 18.62
C SER A 234 -6.19 -5.00 18.10
N ALA A 235 -5.53 -5.77 17.25
CA ALA A 235 -6.03 -7.10 16.88
C ALA A 235 -6.02 -8.05 18.08
N PHE A 236 -4.96 -7.99 18.90
CA PHE A 236 -4.82 -8.82 20.10
C PHE A 236 -5.87 -8.48 21.16
N LEU A 237 -6.11 -7.18 21.42
CA LEU A 237 -7.14 -6.73 22.36
C LEU A 237 -8.55 -7.09 21.88
N LEU A 238 -8.84 -7.02 20.57
CA LEU A 238 -10.11 -7.48 20.00
C LEU A 238 -10.32 -8.97 20.25
N ALA A 239 -9.29 -9.80 20.03
CA ALA A 239 -9.36 -11.24 20.27
C ALA A 239 -9.64 -11.55 21.75
N ILE A 240 -8.93 -10.90 22.67
CA ILE A 240 -9.17 -11.05 24.12
C ILE A 240 -10.60 -10.64 24.49
N GLY A 241 -11.06 -9.47 24.04
CA GLY A 241 -12.40 -8.98 24.32
C GLY A 241 -13.49 -9.94 23.80
N GLY A 242 -13.31 -10.47 22.58
CA GLY A 242 -14.21 -11.46 21.99
C GLY A 242 -14.26 -12.77 22.76
N ILE A 243 -13.11 -13.27 23.20
CA ILE A 243 -13.04 -14.48 24.05
C ILE A 243 -13.76 -14.25 25.38
N LEU A 244 -13.54 -13.11 26.04
CA LEU A 244 -14.18 -12.81 27.32
C LEU A 244 -15.71 -12.74 27.21
N ILE A 245 -16.23 -12.10 26.15
CA ILE A 245 -17.67 -12.11 25.87
C ILE A 245 -18.15 -13.54 25.60
N GLY A 246 -17.46 -14.30 24.76
CA GLY A 246 -17.81 -15.69 24.44
C GLY A 246 -17.89 -16.58 25.68
N VAL A 247 -16.91 -16.48 26.57
CA VAL A 247 -16.89 -17.22 27.85
C VAL A 247 -18.04 -16.78 28.74
N SER A 248 -18.29 -15.48 28.88
CA SER A 248 -19.39 -14.97 29.71
C SER A 248 -20.76 -15.45 29.23
N ALA A 249 -21.00 -15.41 27.91
CA ALA A 249 -22.23 -15.89 27.28
C ALA A 249 -22.38 -17.40 27.45
N PHE A 250 -21.31 -18.16 27.22
CA PHE A 250 -21.31 -19.61 27.41
C PHE A 250 -21.67 -20.03 28.83
N VAL A 251 -21.10 -19.37 29.85
CA VAL A 251 -21.41 -19.65 31.26
C VAL A 251 -22.88 -19.30 31.57
N TRP A 252 -23.39 -18.17 31.07
CA TRP A 252 -24.78 -17.78 31.26
C TRP A 252 -25.75 -18.81 30.65
N PHE A 253 -25.53 -19.24 29.40
CA PHE A 253 -26.39 -20.22 28.75
C PHE A 253 -26.30 -21.61 29.37
N ARG A 254 -25.11 -22.04 29.83
CA ARG A 254 -24.90 -23.41 30.30
C ARG A 254 -25.38 -23.64 31.75
N PHE A 255 -25.35 -22.60 32.58
CA PHE A 255 -25.72 -22.66 33.99
C PHE A 255 -26.82 -21.64 34.32
N PRO A 256 -28.06 -21.87 33.85
CA PRO A 256 -29.18 -21.05 34.28
C PRO A 256 -29.30 -21.13 35.80
N ASP A 257 -29.50 -19.99 36.45
CA ASP A 257 -29.82 -19.94 37.88
C ASP A 257 -31.16 -20.66 38.08
N LYS A 258 -31.08 -21.90 38.54
CA LYS A 258 -32.26 -22.68 38.90
C LYS A 258 -32.80 -22.15 40.22
N ASP A 259 -34.01 -21.61 40.19
CA ASP A 259 -34.79 -21.33 41.38
C ASP A 259 -35.05 -22.66 42.14
N PRO A 260 -34.51 -22.83 43.35
CA PRO A 260 -34.61 -24.09 44.10
C PRO A 260 -36.06 -24.48 44.41
N VAL A 261 -36.98 -23.51 44.47
CA VAL A 261 -38.41 -23.76 44.74
C VAL A 261 -39.09 -24.32 43.48
N LYS A 262 -38.81 -23.76 42.30
CA LYS A 262 -39.34 -24.28 41.02
C LYS A 262 -38.79 -25.68 40.71
N GLU A 263 -37.53 -25.96 41.03
CA GLU A 263 -36.94 -27.30 40.87
C GLU A 263 -37.57 -28.33 41.82
N PHE A 264 -37.88 -27.94 43.06
CA PHE A 264 -38.62 -28.77 44.01
C PHE A 264 -40.02 -29.12 43.51
N GLU A 265 -40.79 -28.12 43.07
CA GLU A 265 -42.17 -28.34 42.59
C GLU A 265 -42.23 -29.26 41.38
N SER A 266 -41.30 -29.09 40.42
CA SER A 266 -41.22 -29.96 39.25
C SER A 266 -40.89 -31.41 39.63
N LYS A 267 -39.98 -31.63 40.58
CA LYS A 267 -39.54 -32.97 40.96
C LYS A 267 -40.58 -33.77 41.74
N TYR A 268 -41.41 -33.09 42.54
CA TYR A 268 -42.40 -33.71 43.43
C TYR A 268 -43.84 -33.39 43.02
N GLN A 269 -44.06 -32.99 41.78
CA GLN A 269 -45.37 -32.60 41.25
C GLN A 269 -46.45 -33.66 41.49
N SER A 270 -46.11 -34.95 41.46
CA SER A 270 -47.06 -36.06 41.65
C SER A 270 -47.63 -36.18 43.07
N ILE A 271 -46.94 -35.63 44.07
CA ILE A 271 -47.38 -35.68 45.48
C ILE A 271 -47.86 -34.32 45.99
N ILE A 272 -47.73 -33.26 45.19
CA ILE A 272 -48.14 -31.90 45.54
C ILE A 272 -49.54 -31.64 44.97
N VAL A 273 -50.49 -31.33 45.84
CA VAL A 273 -51.86 -30.96 45.48
C VAL A 273 -52.05 -29.48 45.77
N SER A 274 -52.46 -28.71 44.76
CA SER A 274 -52.76 -27.29 44.95
C SER A 274 -54.18 -27.13 45.49
N ALA A 275 -54.32 -26.43 46.62
CA ALA A 275 -55.61 -26.13 47.23
C ALA A 275 -55.91 -24.63 47.20
N SER A 276 -57.15 -24.27 46.90
CA SER A 276 -57.60 -22.86 46.83
C SER A 276 -57.98 -22.27 48.19
N ARG A 277 -58.15 -23.10 49.22
CA ARG A 277 -58.52 -22.70 50.59
C ARG A 277 -57.80 -23.58 51.61
N ILE A 278 -57.51 -23.02 52.77
CA ILE A 278 -56.91 -23.75 53.90
C ILE A 278 -57.92 -24.83 54.33
N PRO A 279 -57.54 -26.11 54.38
CA PRO A 279 -58.39 -27.17 54.91
C PRO A 279 -58.75 -26.86 56.38
N SER A 280 -60.01 -27.03 56.78
CA SER A 280 -60.45 -26.76 58.16
C SER A 280 -59.67 -27.62 59.16
N LEU A 281 -58.77 -26.98 59.91
CA LEU A 281 -57.85 -27.61 60.86
C LEU A 281 -58.61 -27.96 62.15
N SER A 282 -59.16 -29.17 62.24
CA SER A 282 -59.80 -29.66 63.46
C SER A 282 -58.87 -30.66 64.15
N GLY A 283 -58.06 -30.20 65.12
CA GLY A 283 -57.19 -31.07 65.95
C GLY A 283 -55.81 -30.47 66.26
N LYS A 284 -55.33 -30.63 67.50
CA LYS A 284 -54.27 -29.86 68.17
C LYS A 284 -52.86 -30.45 67.96
N ASN A 285 -52.02 -29.84 67.11
CA ASN A 285 -50.55 -29.64 67.24
C ASN A 285 -49.98 -29.15 65.89
N VAL A 286 -49.28 -28.01 65.88
CA VAL A 286 -48.71 -27.41 64.66
C VAL A 286 -47.17 -27.44 64.74
N ILE A 287 -46.53 -28.01 63.72
CA ILE A 287 -45.06 -28.17 63.66
C ILE A 287 -44.53 -27.42 62.42
N TYR A 288 -43.66 -26.43 62.66
CA TYR A 288 -42.98 -25.67 61.59
C TYR A 288 -41.66 -26.33 61.23
N LEU A 289 -41.49 -26.63 59.95
CA LEU A 289 -40.29 -27.24 59.39
C LEU A 289 -39.32 -26.16 58.91
N THR A 290 -38.01 -26.44 59.03
CA THR A 290 -36.97 -25.49 58.62
C THR A 290 -36.45 -25.77 57.21
N LYS A 291 -36.65 -27.00 56.71
CA LYS A 291 -36.17 -27.42 55.39
C LYS A 291 -37.30 -27.97 54.54
N LEU A 292 -37.28 -27.60 53.26
CA LEU A 292 -38.24 -28.05 52.27
C LEU A 292 -38.17 -29.58 52.07
N GLU A 293 -37.02 -30.21 52.28
CA GLU A 293 -36.86 -31.67 52.18
C GLU A 293 -37.57 -32.44 53.32
N GLU A 294 -37.77 -31.80 54.48
CA GLU A 294 -38.42 -32.43 55.63
C GLU A 294 -39.90 -32.70 55.34
N ILE A 295 -40.55 -31.80 54.59
CA ILE A 295 -41.97 -31.95 54.28
C ILE A 295 -42.24 -33.14 53.35
N ILE A 296 -41.29 -33.47 52.47
CA ILE A 296 -41.37 -34.67 51.63
C ILE A 296 -41.23 -35.92 52.47
N LYS A 297 -40.26 -35.94 53.39
CA LYS A 297 -40.04 -37.11 54.25
C LYS A 297 -41.29 -37.42 55.06
N ILE A 298 -41.93 -36.39 55.60
CA ILE A 298 -43.17 -36.50 56.35
C ILE A 298 -44.32 -36.97 55.45
N SER A 299 -44.50 -36.37 54.26
CA SER A 299 -45.50 -36.80 53.29
C SER A 299 -45.38 -38.27 52.91
N ARG A 300 -44.16 -38.76 52.67
CA ARG A 300 -43.90 -40.16 52.33
C ARG A 300 -44.13 -41.10 53.51
N LEU A 301 -43.71 -40.71 54.72
CA LEU A 301 -43.86 -41.53 55.91
C LEU A 301 -45.33 -41.69 56.31
N LEU A 302 -46.11 -40.63 56.13
CA LEU A 302 -47.55 -40.62 56.43
C LEU A 302 -48.42 -41.10 55.26
N GLU A 303 -47.82 -41.39 54.10
CA GLU A 303 -48.52 -41.72 52.84
C GLU A 303 -49.59 -40.69 52.45
N LYS A 304 -49.32 -39.40 52.68
CA LYS A 304 -50.26 -38.29 52.44
C LYS A 304 -49.70 -37.24 51.48
N PRO A 305 -50.55 -36.62 50.66
CA PRO A 305 -50.12 -35.58 49.73
C PRO A 305 -49.67 -34.31 50.46
N ILE A 306 -48.74 -33.58 49.83
CA ILE A 306 -48.33 -32.23 50.25
C ILE A 306 -49.33 -31.24 49.65
N ILE A 307 -50.02 -30.50 50.50
CA ILE A 307 -50.94 -29.45 50.09
C ILE A 307 -50.15 -28.16 49.91
N LYS A 308 -50.14 -27.62 48.68
CA LYS A 308 -49.62 -26.29 48.39
C LYS A 308 -50.76 -25.29 48.47
N TYR A 309 -50.57 -24.23 49.26
CA TYR A 309 -51.49 -23.11 49.40
C TYR A 309 -50.72 -21.79 49.32
N ILE A 310 -51.34 -20.77 48.72
CA ILE A 310 -50.78 -19.42 48.66
C ILE A 310 -51.55 -18.57 49.67
N GLU A 311 -50.89 -18.23 50.76
CA GLU A 311 -51.43 -17.31 51.75
C GLU A 311 -51.21 -15.87 51.28
N ARG A 312 -52.31 -15.10 51.22
CA ARG A 312 -52.29 -13.66 51.00
C ARG A 312 -52.51 -12.97 52.33
N ASP A 313 -51.43 -12.51 52.94
CA ASP A 313 -51.51 -11.66 54.14
C ASP A 313 -50.93 -10.28 53.79
N ASN A 314 -51.71 -9.21 54.02
CA ASN A 314 -51.40 -7.79 53.80
C ASN A 314 -50.07 -7.50 53.05
N ASN A 315 -50.07 -7.60 51.71
CA ASN A 315 -48.96 -7.33 50.78
C ASN A 315 -47.80 -8.34 50.70
N GLN A 316 -47.87 -9.50 51.33
CA GLN A 316 -46.92 -10.60 51.11
C GLN A 316 -47.67 -11.87 50.71
N ASN A 317 -47.40 -12.36 49.50
CA ASN A 317 -47.74 -13.73 49.16
C ASN A 317 -46.74 -14.64 49.88
N ARG A 318 -47.19 -15.69 50.56
CA ARG A 318 -46.33 -16.77 51.06
C ARG A 318 -46.82 -18.09 50.50
N ILE A 319 -45.91 -18.89 49.98
CA ILE A 319 -46.23 -20.25 49.55
C ILE A 319 -46.05 -21.17 50.75
N LEU A 320 -47.14 -21.76 51.20
CA LEU A 320 -47.16 -22.74 52.28
C LEU A 320 -47.31 -24.13 51.70
N TYR A 321 -46.41 -25.02 52.09
CA TYR A 321 -46.54 -26.46 51.87
C TYR A 321 -46.96 -27.10 53.18
N THR A 322 -47.96 -27.98 53.13
CA THR A 322 -48.58 -28.57 54.33
C THR A 322 -48.82 -30.06 54.18
N VAL A 323 -48.62 -30.85 55.23
CA VAL A 323 -49.08 -32.26 55.30
C VAL A 323 -49.98 -32.42 56.53
N LEU A 324 -51.18 -32.98 56.35
CA LEU A 324 -52.20 -33.10 57.40
C LEU A 324 -52.18 -34.49 58.05
N ASP A 325 -52.03 -34.57 59.36
CA ASP A 325 -52.26 -35.79 60.13
C ASP A 325 -53.48 -35.72 61.05
N LYS A 326 -53.96 -36.86 61.58
CA LYS A 326 -55.16 -36.93 62.42
C LYS A 326 -55.09 -36.01 63.65
N GLU A 327 -53.89 -35.76 64.18
CA GLU A 327 -53.66 -34.96 65.38
C GLU A 327 -52.57 -33.87 65.21
N SER A 328 -51.88 -33.79 64.07
CA SER A 328 -50.77 -32.85 63.87
C SER A 328 -50.67 -32.33 62.44
N VAL A 329 -50.20 -31.09 62.29
CA VAL A 329 -50.07 -30.42 60.99
C VAL A 329 -48.66 -29.88 60.81
N TYR A 330 -48.04 -30.23 59.69
CA TYR A 330 -46.66 -29.88 59.38
C TYR A 330 -46.60 -28.81 58.29
N PHE A 331 -45.95 -27.67 58.57
CA PHE A 331 -45.86 -26.55 57.64
C PHE A 331 -44.43 -26.23 57.23
N PHE A 332 -44.25 -25.87 55.96
CA PHE A 332 -43.04 -25.21 55.47
C PHE A 332 -43.45 -23.95 54.69
N ALA A 333 -42.93 -22.80 55.13
CA ALA A 333 -43.21 -21.51 54.51
C ALA A 333 -42.03 -21.06 53.63
N VAL A 334 -42.32 -20.81 52.36
CA VAL A 334 -41.40 -20.11 51.47
C VAL A 334 -41.82 -18.64 51.44
N PRO A 335 -40.95 -17.72 51.89
CA PRO A 335 -41.18 -16.31 51.65
C PRO A 335 -41.08 -16.06 50.15
N THR A 336 -42.20 -15.68 49.53
CA THR A 336 -42.18 -15.25 48.13
C THR A 336 -41.65 -13.81 48.11
N THR A 337 -40.39 -13.63 47.74
CA THR A 337 -39.93 -12.33 47.25
C THR A 337 -40.65 -12.08 45.94
N ILE A 338 -41.49 -11.04 45.92
CA ILE A 338 -42.18 -10.54 44.73
C ILE A 338 -41.09 -10.23 43.68
N GLU A 339 -41.24 -10.80 42.48
CA GLU A 339 -40.48 -10.41 41.28
C GLU A 339 -40.72 -8.94 40.92
#